data_AF-A0A7C2AES9-F1
#
_entry.id   AF-A0A7C2AES9-F1
#
_cell.length_a   1.000
_cell.length_b   1.000
_cell.length_c   1.000
_cell.angle_alpha   90.00
_cell.angle_beta   90.00
_cell.angle_gamma   90.00
#
_symmetry.space_group_name_H-M   'P 1'
#
loop_
_entity.id
_entity.type
_entity.pdbx_description
1 polymer ?
#
loop_
_entity_poly.entity_id
_entity_poly.type
_entity_poly.pdbx_seq_one_letter_code
_entity_poly.pdbx_strand_id
1 'polypeptide(L)'
;DKDQLWINYILHPYWGGVYYVRAQERGFGPKGSFLYAVFLSSTYEFGAEAFFENPSIQDLIVTPVAGYFVGKYFMDVRAGIEKKPLSERSGTDTFIMVMTDPMGAMNRKVESWFGKESEVTLRPMIGPQFETQMVSDARFDRATQTNYIGTTTFGMKMALRW
;
A
#
# COMPACT_ATOMS: atom_id res chain seq x y z
N ASP A 1 -22.39 12.96 21.22
CA ASP A 1 -20.93 12.84 21.40
C ASP A 1 -20.36 11.43 21.56
N LYS A 2 -21.16 10.35 21.61
CA LYS A 2 -20.57 9.00 21.45
C LYS A 2 -20.16 8.72 20.00
N ASP A 3 -20.80 9.38 19.05
CA ASP A 3 -20.61 9.17 17.61
C ASP A 3 -19.25 9.71 17.15
N GLN A 4 -18.83 10.89 17.63
CA GLN A 4 -17.50 11.46 17.36
C GLN A 4 -16.35 10.60 17.91
N LEU A 5 -16.53 9.99 19.09
CA LEU A 5 -15.50 9.10 19.66
C LEU A 5 -15.31 7.81 18.86
N TRP A 6 -16.39 7.19 18.38
CA TRP A 6 -16.28 5.96 17.59
C TRP A 6 -15.64 6.23 16.21
N ILE A 7 -16.02 7.34 15.57
CA ILE A 7 -15.47 7.72 14.26
C ILE A 7 -13.96 7.98 14.38
N ASN A 8 -13.54 8.81 15.33
CA ASN A 8 -12.15 9.28 15.42
C ASN A 8 -11.17 8.21 15.91
N TYR A 9 -11.62 7.30 16.79
CA TYR A 9 -10.72 6.33 17.42
C TYR A 9 -10.78 4.94 16.80
N ILE A 10 -11.78 4.64 15.98
CA ILE A 10 -11.95 3.30 15.39
C ILE A 10 -12.06 3.39 13.88
N LEU A 11 -12.97 4.19 13.35
CA LEU A 11 -13.20 4.26 11.92
C LEU A 11 -12.03 4.91 11.18
N HIS A 12 -11.56 6.05 11.67
CA HIS A 12 -10.42 6.78 11.11
C HIS A 12 -9.12 5.95 11.12
N PRO A 13 -8.66 5.35 12.24
CA PRO A 13 -7.49 4.47 12.25
C PRO A 13 -7.64 3.24 11.36
N TYR A 14 -8.85 2.67 11.27
CA TYR A 14 -9.12 1.55 10.37
C TYR A 14 -8.91 1.96 8.90
N TRP A 15 -9.51 3.07 8.46
CA TRP A 15 -9.34 3.54 7.09
C TRP A 15 -7.91 3.97 6.78
N GLY A 16 -7.23 4.62 7.73
CA GLY A 16 -5.80 4.92 7.63
C GLY A 16 -4.96 3.65 7.44
N GLY A 17 -5.28 2.58 8.17
CA GLY A 17 -4.67 1.26 8.01
C GLY A 17 -4.95 0.61 6.65
N VAL A 18 -6.19 0.68 6.16
CA VAL A 18 -6.57 0.19 4.83
C VAL A 18 -5.81 0.94 3.72
N TYR A 19 -5.68 2.27 3.83
CA TYR A 19 -4.90 3.07 2.89
C TYR A 19 -3.42 2.68 2.90
N TYR A 20 -2.85 2.45 4.09
CA TYR A 20 -1.48 1.97 4.24
C TYR A 20 -1.28 0.59 3.58
N VAL A 21 -2.17 -0.37 3.85
CA VAL A 21 -2.11 -1.71 3.22
C VAL A 21 -2.17 -1.57 1.70
N ARG A 22 -3.10 -0.78 1.17
CA ARG A 22 -3.25 -0.62 -0.28
C ARG A 22 -1.99 -0.05 -0.94
N ALA A 23 -1.30 0.87 -0.29
CA ALA A 23 -0.03 1.41 -0.77
C ALA A 23 1.11 0.38 -0.69
N GLN A 24 1.17 -0.42 0.39
CA GLN A 24 2.11 -1.53 0.51
C GLN A 24 1.95 -2.55 -0.60
N GLU A 25 0.71 -2.95 -0.90
CA GLU A 25 0.36 -3.88 -2.00
C GLU A 25 0.76 -3.32 -3.38
N ARG A 26 0.90 -1.99 -3.51
CA ARG A 26 1.39 -1.32 -4.74
C ARG A 26 2.90 -1.07 -4.75
N GLY A 27 3.63 -1.46 -3.71
CA GLY A 27 5.08 -1.35 -3.63
C GLY A 27 5.60 0.03 -3.19
N PHE A 28 4.80 0.84 -2.49
CA PHE A 28 5.22 2.15 -1.97
C PHE A 28 6.29 2.06 -0.85
N GLY A 29 6.51 0.88 -0.28
CA GLY A 29 7.36 0.67 0.89
C GLY A 29 6.81 1.36 2.15
N PRO A 30 7.41 1.16 3.33
CA PRO A 30 6.82 1.64 4.58
C PRO A 30 6.63 3.17 4.66
N LYS A 31 7.62 3.94 4.18
CA LYS A 31 7.56 5.41 4.20
C LYS A 31 6.56 5.97 3.18
N GLY A 32 6.57 5.44 1.95
CA GLY A 32 5.62 5.84 0.92
C GLY A 32 4.18 5.47 1.30
N SER A 33 4.00 4.31 1.92
CA SER A 33 2.69 3.87 2.42
C SER A 33 2.15 4.73 3.56
N PHE A 34 3.02 5.19 4.46
CA PHE A 34 2.65 6.16 5.48
C PHE A 34 2.20 7.50 4.87
N LEU A 35 3.00 8.07 3.96
CA LEU A 35 2.65 9.34 3.31
C LEU A 35 1.38 9.24 2.48
N TYR A 36 1.17 8.10 1.82
CA TYR A 36 -0.06 7.82 1.08
C TYR A 36 -1.29 7.78 2.00
N ALA A 37 -1.17 7.13 3.17
CA ALA A 37 -2.22 7.11 4.17
C ALA A 37 -2.51 8.51 4.73
N VAL A 38 -1.47 9.29 5.06
CA VAL A 38 -1.61 10.70 5.49
C VAL A 38 -2.38 11.52 4.46
N PHE A 39 -2.00 11.42 3.19
CA PHE A 39 -2.63 12.18 2.11
C PHE A 39 -4.11 11.84 1.94
N LEU A 40 -4.45 10.55 1.92
CA LEU A 40 -5.86 10.13 1.78
C LEU A 40 -6.71 10.44 3.01
N SER A 41 -6.19 10.22 4.22
CA SER A 41 -6.89 10.60 5.45
C SER A 41 -7.14 12.11 5.49
N SER A 42 -6.17 12.93 5.09
CA SER A 42 -6.35 14.39 5.00
C SER A 42 -7.38 14.77 3.93
N THR A 43 -7.37 14.09 2.78
CA THR A 43 -8.34 14.34 1.70
C THR A 43 -9.77 13.98 2.14
N TYR A 44 -9.93 12.95 2.96
CA TYR A 44 -11.23 12.55 3.49
C TYR A 44 -11.77 13.57 4.51
N GLU A 45 -10.94 13.97 5.49
CA GLU A 45 -11.26 14.96 6.52
C GLU A 45 -11.62 16.32 5.90
N PHE A 46 -10.77 16.86 5.02
CA PHE A 46 -10.99 18.16 4.37
C PHE A 46 -11.97 18.11 3.18
N GLY A 47 -12.29 16.90 2.71
CA GLY A 47 -13.18 16.68 1.58
C GLY A 47 -14.57 16.32 2.06
N ALA A 48 -14.77 15.06 2.42
CA ALA A 48 -16.09 14.52 2.73
C ALA A 48 -16.65 15.04 4.06
N GLU A 49 -15.83 15.11 5.11
CA GLU A 49 -16.27 15.51 6.45
C GLU A 49 -16.42 17.04 6.56
N ALA A 50 -15.59 17.83 5.87
CA ALA A 50 -15.70 19.29 5.82
C ALA A 50 -17.03 19.83 5.24
N PHE A 51 -17.82 19.01 4.54
CA PHE A 51 -19.17 19.37 4.11
C PHE A 51 -20.22 19.29 5.22
N PHE A 52 -19.94 18.55 6.31
CA PHE A 52 -20.90 18.26 7.38
C PHE A 52 -20.43 18.76 8.75
N GLU A 53 -19.12 18.84 9.01
CA GLU A 53 -18.52 19.30 10.27
C GLU A 53 -17.25 20.13 10.04
N ASN A 54 -16.77 20.85 11.07
CA ASN A 54 -15.49 21.56 10.99
C ASN A 54 -14.33 20.55 11.10
N PRO A 55 -13.37 20.56 10.17
CA PRO A 55 -12.27 19.59 10.15
C PRO A 55 -11.41 19.68 11.41
N SER A 56 -11.07 18.52 11.96
CA SER A 56 -10.36 18.37 13.23
C SER A 56 -8.85 18.22 12.99
N ILE A 57 -8.08 19.18 13.50
CA ILE A 57 -6.61 19.15 13.42
C ILE A 57 -6.03 17.94 14.18
N GLN A 58 -6.74 17.45 15.21
CA GLN A 58 -6.29 16.28 15.98
C GLN A 58 -6.32 15.01 15.12
N ASP A 59 -7.34 14.86 14.28
CA ASP A 59 -7.51 13.68 13.44
C ASP A 59 -6.50 13.67 12.27
N LEU A 60 -6.05 14.83 11.81
CA LEU A 60 -4.95 14.94 10.82
C LEU A 60 -3.61 14.37 11.29
N ILE A 61 -3.40 14.22 12.60
CA ILE A 61 -2.17 13.67 13.18
C ILE A 61 -2.42 12.27 13.75
N VAL A 62 -3.49 12.11 14.53
CA VAL A 62 -3.78 10.85 15.22
C VAL A 62 -4.16 9.76 14.22
N THR A 63 -4.98 10.08 13.22
CA THR A 63 -5.44 9.12 12.21
C THR A 63 -4.30 8.51 11.39
N PRO A 64 -3.37 9.27 10.79
CA PRO A 64 -2.27 8.65 10.06
C PRO A 64 -1.30 7.88 10.94
N VAL A 65 -1.05 8.33 12.17
CA VAL A 65 -0.13 7.63 13.09
C VAL A 65 -0.77 6.34 13.62
N ALA A 66 -2.01 6.38 14.07
CA ALA A 66 -2.75 5.19 14.49
C ALA A 66 -2.96 4.24 13.29
N GLY A 67 -3.34 4.79 12.14
CA GLY A 67 -3.50 4.07 10.89
C GLY A 67 -2.21 3.39 10.41
N TYR A 68 -1.03 3.99 10.63
CA TYR A 68 0.25 3.34 10.37
C TYR A 68 0.43 2.04 11.18
N PHE A 69 0.16 2.10 12.49
CA PHE A 69 0.30 0.92 13.36
C PHE A 69 -0.74 -0.15 13.00
N VAL A 70 -2.00 0.25 12.78
CA VAL A 70 -3.07 -0.65 12.33
C VAL A 70 -2.73 -1.29 10.99
N GLY A 71 -2.25 -0.49 10.03
CA GLY A 71 -1.86 -0.97 8.70
C GLY A 71 -0.68 -1.93 8.74
N LYS A 72 0.33 -1.69 9.60
CA LYS A 72 1.42 -2.66 9.82
C LYS A 72 0.90 -3.97 10.41
N TYR A 73 0.04 -3.89 11.41
CA TYR A 73 -0.59 -5.08 11.98
C TYR A 73 -1.39 -5.86 10.92
N PHE A 74 -2.15 -5.16 10.07
CA PHE A 74 -2.85 -5.80 8.95
C PHE A 74 -1.89 -6.50 7.99
N MET A 75 -0.77 -5.86 7.62
CA MET A 75 0.24 -6.50 6.77
C MET A 75 0.81 -7.78 7.39
N ASP A 76 1.07 -7.79 8.71
CA ASP A 76 1.60 -8.96 9.42
C ASP A 76 0.58 -10.11 9.43
N VAL A 77 -0.70 -9.81 9.70
CA VAL A 77 -1.79 -10.79 9.66
C VAL A 77 -1.97 -11.36 8.25
N ARG A 78 -1.99 -10.49 7.22
CA ARG A 78 -2.09 -10.88 5.82
C ARG A 78 -0.93 -11.78 5.41
N ALA A 79 0.30 -11.43 5.78
CA ALA A 79 1.47 -12.26 5.51
C ALA A 79 1.38 -13.65 6.15
N GLY A 80 0.74 -13.78 7.32
CA GLY A 80 0.44 -15.06 7.94
C GLY A 80 -0.54 -15.92 7.13
N ILE A 81 -1.58 -15.29 6.57
CA ILE A 81 -2.57 -15.94 5.70
C ILE A 81 -1.94 -16.33 4.36
N GLU A 82 -1.10 -15.47 3.79
CA GLU A 82 -0.49 -15.67 2.49
C GLU A 82 0.43 -16.88 2.43
N LYS A 83 1.09 -17.20 3.55
CA LYS A 83 1.93 -18.41 3.71
C LYS A 83 1.14 -19.71 3.65
N LYS A 84 -0.18 -19.67 3.90
CA LYS A 84 -1.04 -20.87 3.80
C LYS A 84 -1.32 -21.18 2.33
N PRO A 85 -1.26 -22.46 1.91
CA PRO A 85 -1.67 -22.85 0.57
C PRO A 85 -3.15 -22.54 0.35
N LEU A 86 -3.53 -22.20 -0.89
CA LEU A 86 -4.89 -21.74 -1.21
C LEU A 86 -5.98 -22.74 -0.82
N SER A 87 -5.69 -24.04 -0.89
CA SER A 87 -6.59 -25.13 -0.49
C SER A 87 -6.87 -25.20 1.01
N GLU A 88 -6.00 -24.61 1.83
CA GLU A 88 -6.11 -24.62 3.30
C GLU A 88 -6.65 -23.30 3.87
N ARG A 89 -6.90 -22.30 3.01
CA ARG A 89 -7.44 -21.01 3.46
C ARG A 89 -8.91 -21.14 3.83
N SER A 90 -9.22 -20.77 5.06
CA SER A 90 -10.58 -20.77 5.59
C SER A 90 -11.41 -19.59 5.07
N GLY A 91 -12.73 -19.67 5.24
CA GLY A 91 -13.62 -18.54 4.98
C GLY A 91 -13.24 -17.29 5.80
N THR A 92 -12.74 -17.50 7.03
CA THR A 92 -12.23 -16.43 7.90
C THR A 92 -10.98 -15.77 7.34
N ASP A 93 -10.05 -16.55 6.80
CA ASP A 93 -8.84 -16.01 6.15
C ASP A 93 -9.22 -15.12 4.96
N THR A 94 -10.20 -15.57 4.16
CA THR A 94 -10.72 -14.79 3.03
C THR A 94 -11.40 -13.50 3.51
N PHE A 95 -12.20 -13.58 4.56
CA PHE A 95 -12.84 -12.40 5.16
C PHE A 95 -11.81 -11.37 5.66
N ILE A 96 -10.76 -11.82 6.35
CA ILE A 96 -9.68 -10.94 6.82
C ILE A 96 -8.97 -10.25 5.64
N MET A 97 -8.69 -10.98 4.55
CA MET A 97 -8.07 -10.40 3.35
C MET A 97 -8.95 -9.33 2.69
N VAL A 98 -10.27 -9.50 2.74
CA VAL A 98 -11.23 -8.50 2.24
C VAL A 98 -11.31 -7.29 3.17
N MET A 99 -11.40 -7.50 4.48
CA MET A 99 -11.50 -6.40 5.44
C MET A 99 -10.24 -5.54 5.50
N THR A 100 -9.07 -6.15 5.34
CA THR A 100 -7.80 -5.42 5.39
C THR A 100 -7.45 -4.72 4.08
N ASP A 101 -8.09 -5.10 2.96
CA ASP A 101 -7.95 -4.44 1.65
C ASP A 101 -9.24 -4.60 0.80
N PRO A 102 -10.32 -3.89 1.15
CA PRO A 102 -11.60 -4.01 0.45
C PRO A 102 -11.49 -3.54 -1.00
N MET A 103 -10.70 -2.50 -1.25
CA MET A 103 -10.46 -1.96 -2.59
C MET A 103 -9.70 -2.96 -3.47
N GLY A 104 -8.71 -3.66 -2.93
CA GLY A 104 -8.04 -4.73 -3.67
C GLY A 104 -8.96 -5.93 -3.94
N ALA A 105 -9.83 -6.29 -2.99
CA ALA A 105 -10.82 -7.34 -3.20
C ALA A 105 -11.81 -7.00 -4.32
N MET A 106 -12.31 -5.76 -4.35
CA MET A 106 -13.16 -5.27 -5.43
C MET A 106 -12.42 -5.27 -6.77
N ASN A 107 -11.17 -4.81 -6.80
CA ASN A 107 -10.36 -4.78 -8.02
C ASN A 107 -10.20 -6.19 -8.63
N ARG A 108 -9.86 -7.19 -7.81
CA ARG A 108 -9.75 -8.60 -8.25
C ARG A 108 -11.08 -9.15 -8.80
N LYS A 109 -12.20 -8.77 -8.19
CA LYS A 109 -13.54 -9.23 -8.62
C LYS A 109 -13.94 -8.60 -9.95
N VAL A 110 -13.65 -7.31 -10.14
CA VAL A 110 -13.85 -6.60 -11.40
C VAL A 110 -12.98 -7.22 -12.50
N GLU A 111 -11.69 -7.45 -12.24
CA GLU A 111 -10.78 -8.12 -13.18
C GLU A 111 -11.30 -9.51 -13.61
N SER A 112 -11.81 -10.30 -12.65
CA SER A 112 -12.43 -11.60 -12.94
C SER A 112 -13.66 -11.51 -13.84
N TRP A 113 -14.47 -10.45 -13.73
CA TRP A 113 -15.66 -10.26 -14.57
C TRP A 113 -15.32 -9.79 -15.98
N PHE A 114 -14.28 -8.96 -16.14
CA PHE A 114 -13.88 -8.42 -17.43
C PHE A 114 -12.89 -9.31 -18.19
N GLY A 115 -12.48 -10.45 -17.61
CA GLY A 115 -11.64 -11.47 -18.26
C GLY A 115 -10.27 -10.96 -18.71
N LYS A 116 -9.85 -9.81 -18.20
CA LYS A 116 -8.58 -9.17 -18.52
C LYS A 116 -7.73 -9.18 -17.28
N GLU A 117 -6.70 -10.03 -17.28
CA GLU A 117 -5.52 -9.88 -16.40
C GLU A 117 -4.69 -8.67 -16.83
N SER A 118 -5.35 -7.53 -17.06
CA SER A 118 -4.67 -6.26 -17.25
C SER A 118 -4.12 -5.83 -15.90
N GLU A 119 -2.98 -6.41 -15.52
CA GLU A 119 -2.22 -5.97 -14.37
C GLU A 119 -1.70 -4.56 -14.68
N VAL A 120 -2.54 -3.54 -14.45
CA VAL A 120 -2.13 -2.14 -14.48
C VAL A 120 -1.39 -1.89 -13.17
N THR A 121 -0.15 -2.37 -13.10
CA THR A 121 0.68 -2.18 -11.93
C THR A 121 1.24 -0.76 -11.99
N LEU A 122 0.65 0.14 -11.20
CA LEU A 122 1.23 1.43 -10.85
C LEU A 122 2.15 1.21 -9.66
N ARG A 123 3.45 1.06 -9.94
CA ARG A 123 4.47 1.00 -8.89
C ARG A 123 5.20 2.33 -8.82
N PRO A 124 5.23 3.00 -7.66
CA PRO A 124 6.13 4.11 -7.51
C PRO A 124 7.56 3.56 -7.47
N MET A 125 8.43 4.14 -8.27
CA MET A 125 9.86 3.98 -8.09
C MET A 125 10.24 4.98 -7.00
N ILE A 126 10.39 4.49 -5.76
CA ILE A 126 10.90 5.27 -4.63
C ILE A 126 11.99 4.42 -3.99
N GLY A 127 13.23 4.72 -4.33
CA GLY A 127 14.37 4.03 -3.74
C GLY A 127 15.64 4.26 -4.53
N PRO A 128 16.79 3.93 -3.92
CA PRO A 128 18.06 3.99 -4.61
C PRO A 128 18.11 3.02 -5.78
N GLN A 129 18.54 3.51 -6.93
CA GLN A 129 18.76 2.67 -8.10
C GLN A 129 20.18 2.12 -8.11
N PHE A 130 20.29 0.88 -8.57
CA PHE A 130 21.54 0.17 -8.77
C PHE A 130 21.67 -0.14 -10.26
N GLU A 131 22.76 0.28 -10.88
CA GLU A 131 23.08 -0.07 -12.27
C GLU A 131 24.02 -1.26 -12.25
N THR A 132 23.62 -2.31 -12.95
CA THR A 132 24.42 -3.51 -13.10
C THR A 132 25.15 -3.42 -14.45
N GLN A 133 26.44 -3.08 -14.41
CA GLN A 133 27.28 -3.07 -15.60
C GLN A 133 28.05 -4.39 -15.71
N MET A 134 28.09 -4.95 -16.92
CA MET A 134 29.03 -6.04 -17.23
C MET A 134 30.39 -5.43 -17.47
N VAL A 135 31.35 -5.72 -16.61
CA VAL A 135 32.73 -5.29 -16.76
C VAL A 135 33.55 -6.50 -17.20
N SER A 136 34.10 -6.44 -18.41
CA SER A 136 35.11 -7.42 -18.83
C SER A 136 36.47 -6.91 -18.38
N ASP A 137 37.15 -7.68 -17.54
CA ASP A 137 38.51 -7.32 -17.13
C ASP A 137 39.52 -7.72 -18.23
N ALA A 138 40.76 -7.24 -18.15
CA ALA A 138 41.81 -7.48 -19.16
C ALA A 138 42.15 -8.96 -19.42
N ARG A 139 41.60 -9.87 -18.61
CA ARG A 139 41.71 -11.34 -18.69
C ARG A 139 40.51 -12.03 -19.36
N PHE A 140 39.58 -11.26 -19.95
CA PHE A 140 38.32 -11.74 -20.56
C PHE A 140 37.33 -12.43 -19.60
N ASP A 141 37.55 -12.35 -18.29
CA ASP A 141 36.56 -12.77 -17.31
C ASP A 141 35.43 -11.74 -17.25
N ARG A 142 34.18 -12.19 -17.43
CA ARG A 142 32.98 -11.35 -17.30
C ARG A 142 32.59 -11.28 -15.84
N ALA A 143 32.84 -10.13 -15.21
CA ALA A 143 32.34 -9.84 -13.87
C ALA A 143 31.15 -8.88 -13.95
N THR A 144 30.16 -9.10 -13.09
CA THR A 144 29.01 -8.22 -12.98
C THR A 144 29.27 -7.24 -11.84
N GLN A 145 29.39 -5.95 -12.14
CA GLN A 145 29.58 -4.91 -11.13
C GLN A 145 28.29 -4.12 -10.96
N THR A 146 27.76 -4.12 -9.74
CA THR A 146 26.55 -3.37 -9.38
C THR A 146 26.95 -2.08 -8.68
N ASN A 147 26.69 -0.94 -9.32
CA ASN A 147 27.03 0.39 -8.79
C ASN A 147 25.77 1.11 -8.31
N TYR A 148 25.86 1.75 -7.15
CA TYR A 148 24.82 2.64 -6.64
C TYR A 148 24.83 3.96 -7.41
N ILE A 149 23.72 4.33 -8.05
CA ILE A 149 23.68 5.47 -8.99
C ILE A 149 23.38 6.81 -8.28
N GLY A 150 23.36 6.86 -6.94
CA GLY A 150 23.22 8.13 -6.21
C GLY A 150 21.83 8.80 -6.26
N THR A 151 20.99 8.39 -7.20
CA THR A 151 19.81 9.16 -7.60
C THR A 151 18.55 8.51 -7.04
N THR A 152 17.90 9.20 -6.11
CA THR A 152 16.52 8.89 -5.72
C THR A 152 15.60 9.36 -6.83
N THR A 153 15.28 8.47 -7.77
CA THR A 153 14.31 8.77 -8.81
C THR A 153 12.92 8.74 -8.21
N PHE A 154 12.13 9.78 -8.45
CA PHE A 154 10.68 9.77 -8.23
C PHE A 154 10.02 9.50 -9.58
N GLY A 155 9.38 8.33 -9.70
CA GLY A 155 8.73 7.95 -10.96
C GLY A 155 7.59 6.97 -10.75
N MET A 156 6.73 6.83 -11.75
CA MET A 156 5.70 5.80 -11.78
C MET A 156 6.07 4.79 -12.87
N LYS A 157 6.28 3.53 -12.49
CA LYS A 157 6.32 2.44 -13.46
C LYS A 157 4.88 2.04 -13.75
N MET A 158 4.48 2.19 -15.00
CA MET A 158 3.27 1.57 -15.53
C MET A 158 3.66 0.29 -16.25
N ALA A 159 3.21 -0.85 -15.75
CA ALA A 159 3.22 -2.09 -16.51
C ALA A 159 1.82 -2.30 -17.08
N LEU A 160 1.75 -2.62 -18.36
CA LEU A 160 0.54 -3.08 -19.02
C LEU A 160 0.87 -4.45 -19.59
N ARG A 161 0.32 -5.50 -18.99
CA ARG A 161 0.35 -6.86 -19.54
C ARG A 161 -1.03 -7.17 -20.07
N TRP A 162 -1.09 -7.66 -21.31
CA TRP A 162 -2.31 -8.10 -21.99
C TRP A 162 -2.10 -9.50 -22.52
#